data_AF-A0A523EBB3-F1
#
_entry.id   AF-A0A523EBB3-F1
#
_cell.length_a   1.000
_cell.length_b   1.000
_cell.length_c   1.000
_cell.angle_alpha   90.00
_cell.angle_beta   90.00
_cell.angle_gamma   90.00
#
_symmetry.space_group_name_H-M   'P 1'
#
loop_
_entity.id
_entity.type
_entity.pdbx_description
1 polymer ?
#
loop_
_entity_poly.entity_id
_entity_poly.type
_entity_poly.pdbx_seq_one_letter_code
_entity_poly.pdbx_strand_id
1 'polypeptide(L)'
;MKSLLLIGLLAVSGLPVVAQYDDDDATRDYEEQDRRYLERLEGVQKLEIERAAIVDPSAAFLERAETLVHDKNFSAARTARYFVQSDDPRLDAQATAEFLEVFRNYFDEFWHGRIELGLYDQTSRVFLLYSFYKYNQLLAGDFRFNSIRPQGHYGSLYDAISLHSDADGGPGSTADALIHEAAHQLVDQRIFGGEPSPVYWLTEGLASYFGYTFLDAKTGFRTGMIGGKSVSIFFGAENKPGQEARRTLRESGKLFKADDKAHDTPLVARLLAIDSPADFYAEQPRLNYAAAWLLVHTLFHADDGRYRDGFLRYLTHEVTGDGGVTALYRELSLDAAGLQDAFERHVKKLKAR
;
A
#
# COMPACT_ATOMS: atom_id res chain seq x y z
N MET A 1 8.06 2.20 -32.54
CA MET A 1 8.59 0.83 -32.39
C MET A 1 7.99 0.25 -31.12
N LYS A 2 7.11 -0.76 -31.22
CA LYS A 2 6.53 -1.45 -30.05
C LYS A 2 7.45 -2.62 -29.70
N SER A 3 8.29 -2.46 -28.68
CA SER A 3 9.02 -3.58 -28.10
C SER A 3 8.03 -4.45 -27.32
N LEU A 4 7.64 -5.58 -27.92
CA LEU A 4 7.00 -6.67 -27.20
C LEU A 4 8.05 -7.30 -26.28
N LEU A 5 7.97 -7.01 -24.98
CA LEU A 5 8.68 -7.77 -23.97
C LEU A 5 7.99 -9.14 -23.88
N LEU A 6 8.54 -10.13 -24.59
CA LEU A 6 8.12 -11.53 -24.49
C LEU A 6 8.74 -12.08 -23.20
N ILE A 7 7.96 -12.15 -22.12
CA ILE A 7 8.38 -12.87 -20.91
C ILE A 7 8.40 -14.35 -21.28
N GLY A 8 9.60 -14.90 -21.49
CA GLY A 8 9.81 -16.29 -21.83
C GLY A 8 9.40 -17.19 -20.68
N LEU A 9 8.45 -18.11 -20.93
CA LEU A 9 8.24 -19.29 -20.09
C LEU A 9 9.51 -20.15 -20.16
N LEU A 10 10.38 -20.04 -19.16
CA LEU A 10 11.42 -21.03 -18.90
C LEU A 10 10.76 -22.21 -18.18
N ALA A 11 10.70 -23.36 -18.86
CA ALA A 11 10.33 -24.63 -18.26
C ALA A 11 11.48 -25.07 -17.32
N VAL A 12 11.32 -24.82 -16.02
CA VAL A 12 12.22 -25.36 -14.98
C VAL A 12 11.80 -26.80 -14.70
N SER A 13 12.50 -27.76 -15.32
CA SER A 13 12.37 -29.18 -14.99
C SER A 13 13.26 -29.52 -13.80
N GLY A 14 12.66 -29.77 -12.63
CA GLY A 14 13.34 -30.28 -11.43
C GLY A 14 13.01 -29.49 -10.17
N LEU A 15 11.74 -29.51 -9.73
CA LEU A 15 11.37 -28.96 -8.43
C LEU A 15 11.82 -29.93 -7.32
N PRO A 16 12.49 -29.46 -6.26
CA PRO A 16 12.71 -30.26 -5.06
C PRO A 16 11.36 -30.62 -4.43
N VAL A 17 11.28 -31.82 -3.88
CA VAL A 17 10.15 -32.29 -3.09
C VAL A 17 9.97 -31.32 -1.92
N VAL A 18 8.90 -30.52 -1.95
CA VAL A 18 8.49 -29.66 -0.84
C VAL A 18 8.16 -30.59 0.31
N ALA A 19 8.97 -30.55 1.37
CA ALA A 19 8.68 -31.28 2.60
C ALA A 19 7.30 -30.81 3.10
N GLN A 20 6.39 -31.76 3.36
CA GLN A 20 5.19 -31.48 4.13
C GLN A 20 5.65 -30.98 5.50
N TYR A 21 5.43 -29.70 5.78
CA TYR A 21 5.56 -29.17 7.12
C TYR A 21 4.35 -29.67 7.92
N ASP A 22 4.61 -30.29 9.08
CA ASP A 22 3.56 -30.60 10.05
C ASP A 22 2.94 -29.26 10.51
N ASP A 23 1.64 -29.12 10.30
CA ASP A 23 0.82 -27.92 10.54
C ASP A 23 0.57 -27.66 12.05
N ASP A 24 1.21 -28.42 12.94
CA ASP A 24 0.91 -28.51 14.36
C ASP A 24 2.04 -27.92 15.22
N ASP A 25 1.90 -26.62 15.56
CA ASP A 25 2.21 -25.97 16.86
C ASP A 25 2.58 -24.48 16.73
N ALA A 26 3.02 -24.03 15.55
CA ALA A 26 3.51 -22.66 15.40
C ALA A 26 2.41 -21.59 15.33
N THR A 27 1.20 -21.92 14.86
CA THR A 27 0.17 -20.93 14.49
C THR A 27 -0.81 -20.56 15.60
N ARG A 28 -0.80 -21.25 16.76
CA ARG A 28 -1.81 -21.06 17.82
C ARG A 28 -1.34 -20.24 19.04
N ASP A 29 -0.05 -19.92 19.15
CA ASP A 29 0.51 -19.18 20.29
C ASP A 29 0.84 -17.71 19.96
N TYR A 30 0.54 -17.22 18.75
CA TYR A 30 0.96 -15.87 18.35
C TYR A 30 0.30 -14.75 19.15
N GLU A 31 -0.98 -14.85 19.51
CA GLU A 31 -1.64 -13.83 20.32
C GLU A 31 -1.07 -13.75 21.73
N GLU A 32 -0.75 -14.89 22.33
CA GLU A 32 -0.14 -14.99 23.65
C GLU A 32 1.33 -14.55 23.62
N GLN A 33 2.09 -14.90 22.57
CA GLN A 33 3.45 -14.42 22.36
C GLN A 33 3.51 -12.91 22.11
N ASP A 34 2.58 -12.37 21.31
CA ASP A 34 2.44 -10.94 21.04
C ASP A 34 2.04 -10.20 22.32
N ARG A 35 1.07 -10.72 23.09
CA ARG A 35 0.71 -10.17 24.41
C ARG A 35 1.89 -10.16 25.37
N ARG A 36 2.58 -11.29 25.54
CA ARG A 36 3.78 -11.38 26.40
C ARG A 36 4.92 -10.49 25.91
N TYR A 37 5.01 -10.24 24.61
CA TYR A 37 6.00 -9.33 24.05
C TYR A 37 5.66 -7.88 24.36
N LEU A 38 4.40 -7.47 24.19
CA LEU A 38 3.91 -6.14 24.59
C LEU A 38 4.10 -5.92 26.10
N GLU A 39 3.75 -6.91 26.93
CA GLU A 39 3.97 -6.88 28.39
C GLU A 39 5.47 -6.72 28.75
N ARG A 40 6.39 -7.33 27.98
CA ARG A 40 7.84 -7.15 28.17
C ARG A 40 8.34 -5.80 27.66
N LEU A 41 7.79 -5.31 26.56
CA LEU A 41 8.16 -4.01 25.97
C LEU A 41 7.85 -2.86 26.91
N GLU A 42 6.71 -2.89 27.63
CA GLU A 42 6.37 -1.87 28.62
C GLU A 42 7.46 -1.69 29.69
N GLY A 43 8.22 -2.74 30.01
CA GLY A 43 9.34 -2.70 30.95
C GLY A 43 10.70 -2.30 30.34
N VAL A 44 10.96 -2.63 29.07
CA VAL A 44 12.27 -2.46 28.42
C VAL A 44 12.37 -1.16 27.59
N GLN A 45 11.28 -0.72 26.97
CA GLN A 45 11.25 0.41 26.02
C GLN A 45 11.79 1.72 26.62
N LYS A 46 11.55 1.97 27.91
CA LYS A 46 11.97 3.22 28.56
C LYS A 46 13.50 3.41 28.52
N LEU A 47 14.29 2.33 28.53
CA LEU A 47 15.76 2.39 28.56
C LEU A 47 16.40 2.42 27.17
N GLU A 48 15.76 1.82 26.16
CA GLU A 48 16.29 1.79 24.79
C GLU A 48 15.96 3.06 24.01
N ILE A 49 14.80 3.67 24.24
CA ILE A 49 14.42 4.96 23.61
C ILE A 49 15.40 6.07 23.99
N GLU A 50 15.88 6.09 25.24
CA GLU A 50 16.89 7.06 25.70
C GLU A 50 18.26 6.86 25.04
N ARG A 51 18.60 5.63 24.59
CA ARG A 51 19.85 5.34 23.85
C ARG A 51 19.73 5.59 22.35
N ALA A 52 18.55 5.33 21.77
CA ALA A 52 18.28 5.52 20.35
C ALA A 52 18.28 7.00 19.93
N ALA A 53 18.02 7.93 20.86
CA ALA A 53 18.02 9.38 20.60
C ALA A 53 19.37 9.97 20.12
N ILE A 54 20.45 9.18 20.09
CA ILE A 54 21.79 9.58 19.61
C ILE A 54 22.10 9.00 18.22
N VAL A 55 21.35 8.01 17.75
CA VAL A 55 21.59 7.29 16.50
C VAL A 55 20.66 7.82 15.41
N ASP A 56 21.15 7.90 14.17
CA ASP A 56 20.32 8.16 12.99
C ASP A 56 19.12 7.18 12.96
N PRO A 57 17.88 7.66 13.17
CA PRO A 57 16.71 6.79 13.27
C PRO A 57 16.51 5.93 12.01
N SER A 58 16.89 6.43 10.84
CA SER A 58 16.78 5.70 9.58
C SER A 58 17.76 4.53 9.54
N ALA A 59 19.01 4.76 9.94
CA ALA A 59 20.02 3.70 10.01
C ALA A 59 19.62 2.63 11.03
N ALA A 60 19.12 3.03 12.21
CA ALA A 60 18.67 2.10 13.24
C ALA A 60 17.50 1.22 12.77
N PHE A 61 16.53 1.81 12.06
CA PHE A 61 15.42 1.06 11.47
C PHE A 61 15.92 0.02 10.45
N LEU A 62 16.79 0.42 9.52
CA LEU A 62 17.30 -0.46 8.48
C LEU A 62 18.14 -1.61 9.05
N GLU A 63 19.02 -1.33 10.02
CA GLU A 63 19.80 -2.36 10.71
C GLU A 63 18.89 -3.36 11.43
N ARG A 64 17.83 -2.86 12.09
CA ARG A 64 16.85 -3.70 12.77
C ARG A 64 16.08 -4.58 11.77
N ALA A 65 15.62 -4.01 10.67
CA ALA A 65 14.92 -4.75 9.62
C ALA A 65 15.81 -5.85 9.02
N GLU A 66 17.07 -5.53 8.68
CA GLU A 66 18.07 -6.49 8.18
C GLU A 66 18.31 -7.63 9.19
N THR A 67 18.45 -7.30 10.47
CA THR A 67 18.62 -8.29 11.55
C THR A 67 17.43 -9.24 11.65
N LEU A 68 16.19 -8.74 11.51
CA LEU A 68 14.98 -9.54 11.66
C LEU A 68 14.76 -10.51 10.49
N VAL A 69 15.14 -10.12 9.27
CA VAL A 69 15.02 -10.96 8.06
C VAL A 69 16.21 -11.91 7.86
N HIS A 70 17.38 -11.64 8.44
CA HIS A 70 18.55 -12.53 8.37
C HIS A 70 18.46 -13.69 9.36
N ASP A 71 17.52 -14.60 9.10
CA ASP A 71 17.44 -15.89 9.81
C ASP A 71 17.74 -17.09 8.89
N LYS A 72 17.45 -18.31 9.36
CA LYS A 72 17.71 -19.56 8.62
C LYS A 72 16.99 -19.66 7.26
N ASN A 73 15.92 -18.89 7.06
CA ASN A 73 15.08 -18.88 5.86
C ASN A 73 15.36 -17.64 4.99
N PHE A 74 16.44 -16.91 5.25
CA PHE A 74 16.77 -15.69 4.53
C PHE A 74 16.87 -15.93 3.02
N SER A 75 16.12 -15.11 2.27
CA SER A 75 16.20 -14.98 0.82
C SER A 75 16.29 -13.51 0.45
N ALA A 76 16.99 -13.21 -0.64
CA ALA A 76 17.07 -11.87 -1.16
C ALA A 76 17.25 -11.86 -2.68
N ALA A 77 16.73 -10.81 -3.31
CA ALA A 77 16.85 -10.58 -4.73
C ALA A 77 16.95 -9.09 -5.03
N ARG A 78 17.67 -8.75 -6.09
CA ARG A 78 17.94 -7.37 -6.48
C ARG A 78 17.63 -7.18 -7.96
N THR A 79 16.93 -6.09 -8.26
CA THR A 79 16.75 -5.55 -9.61
C THR A 79 17.46 -4.21 -9.71
N ALA A 80 17.19 -3.43 -10.76
CA ALA A 80 17.76 -2.09 -10.88
C ALA A 80 17.27 -1.15 -9.77
N ARG A 81 16.00 -1.28 -9.38
CA ARG A 81 15.30 -0.31 -8.54
C ARG A 81 14.83 -0.86 -7.20
N TYR A 82 14.89 -2.19 -6.99
CA TYR A 82 14.43 -2.82 -5.76
C TYR A 82 15.46 -3.81 -5.21
N PHE A 83 15.58 -3.84 -3.89
CA PHE A 83 16.27 -4.89 -3.15
C PHE A 83 15.30 -5.50 -2.14
N VAL A 84 14.81 -6.70 -2.46
CA VAL A 84 13.84 -7.45 -1.67
C VAL A 84 14.58 -8.42 -0.76
N GLN A 85 14.24 -8.42 0.52
CA GLN A 85 14.79 -9.28 1.56
C GLN A 85 13.63 -9.91 2.34
N SER A 86 13.69 -11.22 2.59
CA SER A 86 12.63 -11.94 3.31
C SER A 86 13.19 -13.11 4.12
N ASP A 87 12.53 -13.41 5.24
CA ASP A 87 12.70 -14.64 6.03
C ASP A 87 11.51 -15.62 5.83
N ASP A 88 10.58 -15.33 4.92
CA ASP A 88 9.50 -16.25 4.59
C ASP A 88 9.99 -17.30 3.58
N PRO A 89 10.17 -18.57 3.96
CA PRO A 89 10.65 -19.61 3.06
C PRO A 89 9.66 -19.92 1.92
N ARG A 90 8.41 -19.47 2.03
CA ARG A 90 7.38 -19.63 1.00
C ARG A 90 7.48 -18.56 -0.08
N LEU A 91 8.15 -17.44 0.20
CA LEU A 91 8.18 -16.27 -0.68
C LEU A 91 9.32 -16.37 -1.70
N ASP A 92 9.00 -16.04 -2.95
CA ASP A 92 9.99 -15.92 -4.02
C ASP A 92 10.47 -14.47 -4.11
N ALA A 93 11.64 -14.18 -3.52
CA ALA A 93 12.20 -12.83 -3.49
C ALA A 93 12.46 -12.28 -4.89
N GLN A 94 12.86 -13.12 -5.84
CA GLN A 94 13.14 -12.70 -7.22
C GLN A 94 11.86 -12.33 -7.94
N ALA A 95 10.84 -13.19 -7.90
CA ALA A 95 9.53 -12.90 -8.48
C ALA A 95 8.91 -11.63 -7.87
N THR A 96 9.13 -11.40 -6.58
CA THR A 96 8.67 -10.20 -5.88
C THR A 96 9.37 -8.93 -6.38
N ALA A 97 10.71 -8.97 -6.52
CA ALA A 97 11.46 -7.83 -7.03
C ALA A 97 11.09 -7.50 -8.48
N GLU A 98 10.90 -8.52 -9.32
CA GLU A 98 10.42 -8.35 -10.70
C GLU A 98 8.99 -7.79 -10.76
N PHE A 99 8.11 -8.23 -9.87
CA PHE A 99 6.75 -7.70 -9.77
C PHE A 99 6.74 -6.20 -9.44
N LEU A 100 7.60 -5.76 -8.53
CA LEU A 100 7.77 -4.34 -8.20
C LEU A 100 8.32 -3.53 -9.37
N GLU A 101 9.25 -4.07 -10.17
CA GLU A 101 9.70 -3.43 -11.41
C GLU A 101 8.56 -3.26 -12.43
N VAL A 102 7.72 -4.29 -12.60
CA VAL A 102 6.53 -4.20 -13.47
C VAL A 102 5.58 -3.10 -12.99
N PHE A 103 5.32 -3.04 -11.68
CA PHE A 103 4.48 -2.00 -11.11
C PHE A 103 5.08 -0.61 -11.29
N ARG A 104 6.37 -0.42 -11.02
CA ARG A 104 7.02 0.88 -11.17
C ARG A 104 7.01 1.36 -12.62
N ASN A 105 7.25 0.48 -13.58
CA ASN A 105 7.12 0.82 -14.99
C ASN A 105 5.69 1.23 -15.36
N TYR A 106 4.68 0.52 -14.82
CA TYR A 106 3.28 0.92 -14.98
C TYR A 106 2.99 2.28 -14.34
N PHE A 107 3.51 2.55 -13.15
CA PHE A 107 3.33 3.83 -12.46
C PHE A 107 3.93 4.98 -13.29
N ASP A 108 5.16 4.81 -13.76
CA ASP A 108 5.85 5.81 -14.59
C ASP A 108 5.08 6.08 -15.90
N GLU A 109 4.61 5.03 -16.58
CA GLU A 109 3.78 5.14 -17.79
C GLU A 109 2.41 5.77 -17.50
N PHE A 110 1.80 5.44 -16.35
CA PHE A 110 0.53 6.04 -15.94
C PHE A 110 0.67 7.55 -15.81
N TRP A 111 1.76 8.06 -15.24
CA TRP A 111 1.93 9.50 -15.07
C TRP A 111 2.59 10.20 -16.25
N HIS A 112 3.16 9.46 -17.21
CA HIS A 112 3.80 10.02 -18.39
C HIS A 112 2.87 11.00 -19.13
N GLY A 113 3.32 12.24 -19.27
CA GLY A 113 2.56 13.32 -19.92
C GLY A 113 1.37 13.86 -19.11
N ARG A 114 1.16 13.40 -17.87
CA ARG A 114 0.09 13.89 -16.98
C ARG A 114 0.62 14.86 -15.92
N ILE A 115 1.75 14.50 -15.31
CA ILE A 115 2.52 15.32 -14.37
C ILE A 115 4.01 15.10 -14.62
N GLU A 116 4.84 16.05 -14.21
CA GLU A 116 6.29 15.85 -14.16
C GLU A 116 6.62 14.99 -12.95
N LEU A 117 7.35 13.89 -13.18
CA LEU A 117 7.81 13.02 -12.10
C LEU A 117 9.22 13.41 -11.66
N GLY A 118 9.42 13.56 -10.35
CA GLY A 118 10.73 13.74 -9.74
C GLY A 118 11.69 12.58 -10.02
N LEU A 119 12.99 12.88 -10.06
CA LEU A 119 14.03 11.87 -10.19
C LEU A 119 14.08 11.01 -8.91
N TYR A 120 14.14 9.70 -9.10
CA TYR A 120 14.29 8.74 -8.00
C TYR A 120 15.10 7.56 -8.54
N ASP A 121 16.43 7.64 -8.50
CA ASP A 121 17.35 6.65 -9.06
C ASP A 121 17.88 5.66 -8.01
N GLN A 122 17.45 5.82 -6.76
CA GLN A 122 17.86 4.97 -5.66
C GLN A 122 17.21 3.57 -5.73
N THR A 123 17.92 2.58 -5.20
CA THR A 123 17.39 1.22 -5.03
C THR A 123 16.58 1.17 -3.74
N SER A 124 15.27 1.05 -3.88
CA SER A 124 14.30 0.91 -2.78
C SER A 124 14.54 -0.38 -1.99
N ARG A 125 14.51 -0.28 -0.65
CA ARG A 125 14.61 -1.44 0.26
C ARG A 125 13.23 -2.01 0.54
N VAL A 126 13.10 -3.33 0.47
CA VAL A 126 11.83 -4.03 0.74
C VAL A 126 12.08 -5.20 1.69
N PHE A 127 11.47 -5.15 2.86
CA PHE A 127 11.55 -6.17 3.90
C PHE A 127 10.21 -6.91 4.01
N LEU A 128 10.23 -8.23 3.78
CA LEU A 128 9.05 -9.08 3.85
C LEU A 128 9.23 -10.09 4.98
N LEU A 129 8.68 -9.75 6.13
CA LEU A 129 8.80 -10.55 7.34
C LEU A 129 7.79 -11.71 7.32
N TYR A 130 8.17 -12.88 7.79
CA TYR A 130 7.28 -14.04 7.81
C TYR A 130 6.04 -13.77 8.67
N SER A 131 6.22 -13.25 9.89
CA SER A 131 5.14 -13.10 10.86
C SER A 131 4.88 -11.66 11.28
N PHE A 132 3.64 -11.40 11.69
CA PHE A 132 3.28 -10.14 12.33
C PHE A 132 4.15 -9.88 13.57
N TYR A 133 4.53 -10.92 14.32
CA TYR A 133 5.40 -10.76 15.48
C TYR A 133 6.71 -10.07 15.15
N LYS A 134 7.47 -10.54 14.15
CA LYS A 134 8.74 -9.90 13.75
C LYS A 134 8.50 -8.49 13.21
N TYR A 135 7.45 -8.33 12.39
CA TYR A 135 7.08 -7.02 11.87
C TYR A 135 6.70 -6.03 13.00
N ASN A 136 6.02 -6.48 14.04
CA ASN A 136 5.70 -5.68 15.22
C ASN A 136 6.98 -5.28 15.99
N GLN A 137 8.04 -6.09 15.99
CA GLN A 137 9.33 -5.68 16.56
C GLN A 137 10.01 -4.56 15.79
N LEU A 138 9.71 -4.44 14.49
CA LEU A 138 10.17 -3.32 13.66
C LEU A 138 9.32 -2.07 13.95
N LEU A 139 8.02 -2.25 14.19
CA LEU A 139 7.09 -1.18 14.55
C LEU A 139 7.16 -0.72 16.00
N ALA A 140 7.66 -1.53 16.94
CA ALA A 140 7.62 -1.22 18.38
C ALA A 140 8.45 0.02 18.81
N GLY A 141 9.20 0.64 17.89
CA GLY A 141 9.74 1.99 18.05
C GLY A 141 8.76 3.11 17.70
N ASP A 142 7.62 2.79 17.09
CA ASP A 142 6.61 3.69 16.54
C ASP A 142 5.24 3.46 17.23
N PHE A 143 4.96 4.31 18.21
CA PHE A 143 3.76 4.25 19.06
C PHE A 143 2.43 4.36 18.30
N ARG A 144 2.44 4.73 17.01
CA ARG A 144 1.22 4.95 16.21
C ARG A 144 0.44 3.66 15.94
N PHE A 145 1.04 2.48 16.13
CA PHE A 145 0.45 1.20 15.73
C PHE A 145 -0.11 0.34 16.87
N ASN A 146 -0.15 0.83 18.12
CA ASN A 146 -0.53 -0.01 19.26
C ASN A 146 -1.96 -0.60 19.22
N SER A 147 -2.86 -0.07 18.37
CA SER A 147 -4.23 -0.58 18.20
C SER A 147 -4.55 -1.12 16.80
N ILE A 148 -3.64 -0.96 15.84
CA ILE A 148 -3.84 -1.33 14.44
C ILE A 148 -2.77 -2.36 14.07
N ARG A 149 -3.18 -3.46 13.43
CA ARG A 149 -2.25 -4.44 12.85
C ARG A 149 -2.15 -4.20 11.34
N PRO A 150 -1.37 -3.19 10.87
CA PRO A 150 -1.22 -2.98 9.45
C PRO A 150 -0.47 -4.17 8.85
N GLN A 151 -0.84 -4.57 7.63
CA GLN A 151 -0.13 -5.61 6.91
C GLN A 151 1.28 -5.14 6.48
N GLY A 152 1.43 -3.84 6.24
CA GLY A 152 2.64 -3.21 5.77
C GLY A 152 2.69 -1.72 6.05
N HIS A 153 3.85 -1.14 5.81
CA HIS A 153 4.06 0.30 5.77
C HIS A 153 5.23 0.64 4.85
N TYR A 154 5.11 1.76 4.16
CA TYR A 154 6.24 2.54 3.66
C TYR A 154 6.57 3.66 4.64
N GLY A 155 7.85 3.83 4.96
CA GLY A 155 8.31 4.98 5.74
C GLY A 155 9.24 5.87 4.94
N SER A 156 8.83 7.11 4.71
CA SER A 156 9.58 8.10 3.95
C SER A 156 10.94 8.45 4.57
N LEU A 157 11.03 8.46 5.91
CA LEU A 157 12.26 8.79 6.63
C LEU A 157 13.43 7.83 6.31
N TYR A 158 13.14 6.56 6.06
CA TYR A 158 14.14 5.53 5.77
C TYR A 158 14.00 4.91 4.37
N ASP A 159 13.11 5.45 3.54
CA ASP A 159 12.82 5.01 2.17
C ASP A 159 12.77 3.48 2.01
N ALA A 160 11.98 2.84 2.88
CA ALA A 160 11.83 1.39 2.88
C ALA A 160 10.38 0.97 3.01
N ILE A 161 10.07 -0.14 2.34
CA ILE A 161 8.81 -0.84 2.43
C ILE A 161 9.02 -2.02 3.36
N SER A 162 8.13 -2.19 4.34
CA SER A 162 8.14 -3.33 5.24
C SER A 162 6.74 -3.93 5.35
N LEU A 163 6.60 -5.25 5.18
CA LEU A 163 5.34 -5.97 5.35
C LEU A 163 5.55 -7.28 6.09
N HIS A 164 4.47 -7.87 6.59
CA HIS A 164 4.47 -9.30 6.91
C HIS A 164 3.62 -10.13 5.94
N SER A 165 4.05 -11.36 5.67
CA SER A 165 3.38 -12.26 4.74
C SER A 165 2.28 -13.10 5.37
N ASP A 166 2.30 -13.28 6.70
CA ASP A 166 1.27 -14.01 7.47
C ASP A 166 0.03 -13.15 7.78
N ALA A 167 -0.47 -12.42 6.78
CA ALA A 167 -1.70 -11.63 6.93
C ALA A 167 -2.94 -12.44 6.52
N ASP A 168 -4.06 -12.17 7.19
CA ASP A 168 -5.35 -12.74 6.86
C ASP A 168 -5.74 -12.42 5.40
N GLY A 169 -5.74 -13.43 4.53
CA GLY A 169 -6.07 -13.27 3.10
C GLY A 169 -5.16 -14.06 2.15
N GLY A 170 -4.06 -14.61 2.67
CA GLY A 170 -3.16 -15.47 1.90
C GLY A 170 -2.38 -14.72 0.81
N PRO A 171 -1.74 -15.45 -0.12
CA PRO A 171 -0.78 -14.89 -1.09
C PRO A 171 -1.28 -13.69 -1.92
N GLY A 172 -2.56 -13.72 -2.33
CA GLY A 172 -3.15 -12.65 -3.11
C GLY A 172 -3.26 -11.32 -2.34
N SER A 173 -3.50 -11.37 -1.03
CA SER A 173 -3.55 -10.18 -0.17
C SER A 173 -2.17 -9.53 -0.02
N THR A 174 -1.12 -10.34 0.09
CA THR A 174 0.27 -9.85 0.16
C THR A 174 0.66 -9.09 -1.10
N ALA A 175 0.26 -9.56 -2.28
CA ALA A 175 0.51 -8.84 -3.54
C ALA A 175 -0.28 -7.52 -3.63
N ASP A 176 -1.51 -7.47 -3.11
CA ASP A 176 -2.30 -6.24 -3.03
C ASP A 176 -1.62 -5.21 -2.11
N ALA A 177 -1.25 -5.63 -0.89
CA ALA A 177 -0.58 -4.80 0.11
C ALA A 177 0.81 -4.32 -0.35
N LEU A 178 1.61 -5.19 -0.97
CA LEU A 178 2.94 -4.82 -1.48
C LEU A 178 2.85 -3.67 -2.49
N ILE A 179 1.87 -3.71 -3.40
CA ILE A 179 1.65 -2.63 -4.36
C ILE A 179 1.09 -1.37 -3.70
N HIS A 180 0.28 -1.51 -2.64
CA HIS A 180 -0.17 -0.37 -1.85
C HIS A 180 1.03 0.37 -1.24
N GLU A 181 1.94 -0.33 -0.56
CA GLU A 181 3.13 0.30 0.04
C GLU A 181 4.12 0.82 -1.01
N ALA A 182 4.30 0.09 -2.12
CA ALA A 182 5.11 0.59 -3.23
C ALA A 182 4.50 1.84 -3.88
N ALA A 183 3.17 1.96 -3.89
CA ALA A 183 2.50 3.16 -4.37
C ALA A 183 2.73 4.33 -3.42
N HIS A 184 2.70 4.14 -2.10
CA HIS A 184 3.10 5.18 -1.14
C HIS A 184 4.52 5.69 -1.43
N GLN A 185 5.49 4.79 -1.60
CA GLN A 185 6.86 5.15 -1.95
C GLN A 185 6.94 5.98 -3.24
N LEU A 186 6.32 5.50 -4.32
CA LEU A 186 6.40 6.19 -5.60
C LEU A 186 5.62 7.50 -5.61
N VAL A 187 4.50 7.60 -4.89
CA VAL A 187 3.78 8.86 -4.71
C VAL A 187 4.68 9.86 -3.99
N ASP A 188 5.24 9.48 -2.84
CA ASP A 188 6.13 10.32 -2.04
C ASP A 188 7.36 10.78 -2.84
N GLN A 189 8.11 9.85 -3.41
CA GLN A 189 9.39 10.14 -4.07
C GLN A 189 9.24 10.71 -5.48
N ARG A 190 8.27 10.24 -6.28
CA ARG A 190 8.15 10.61 -7.70
C ARG A 190 7.17 11.74 -7.94
N ILE A 191 6.11 11.86 -7.13
CA ILE A 191 5.12 12.94 -7.30
C ILE A 191 5.50 14.12 -6.43
N PHE A 192 5.78 13.87 -5.15
CA PHE A 192 6.00 14.93 -4.16
C PHE A 192 7.46 15.25 -3.86
N GLY A 193 8.41 14.42 -4.31
CA GLY A 193 9.83 14.66 -4.12
C GLY A 193 10.30 14.58 -2.66
N GLY A 194 9.56 13.87 -1.81
CA GLY A 194 9.86 13.67 -0.38
C GLY A 194 9.40 14.79 0.55
N GLU A 195 9.13 16.00 0.07
CA GLU A 195 8.53 17.11 0.83
C GLU A 195 7.81 18.12 -0.11
N PRO A 196 6.66 18.70 0.27
CA PRO A 196 5.91 18.50 1.53
C PRO A 196 5.09 17.20 1.53
N SER A 197 4.78 16.67 2.72
CA SER A 197 3.83 15.55 2.84
C SER A 197 2.45 15.98 2.34
N PRO A 198 1.82 15.23 1.43
CA PRO A 198 0.48 15.57 0.94
C PRO A 198 -0.57 15.31 2.01
N VAL A 199 -1.78 15.82 1.79
CA VAL A 199 -2.93 15.50 2.63
C VAL A 199 -3.21 13.97 2.66
N TYR A 200 -3.52 13.42 3.83
CA TYR A 200 -3.59 11.97 4.05
C TYR A 200 -4.61 11.23 3.19
N TRP A 201 -5.79 11.82 2.97
CA TRP A 201 -6.79 11.18 2.08
C TRP A 201 -6.23 10.98 0.67
N LEU A 202 -5.34 11.86 0.21
CA LEU A 202 -4.77 11.81 -1.12
C LEU A 202 -3.70 10.72 -1.21
N THR A 203 -2.79 10.64 -0.26
CA THR A 203 -1.74 9.60 -0.23
C THR A 203 -2.35 8.21 -0.10
N GLU A 204 -3.23 8.00 0.89
CA GLU A 204 -3.91 6.71 1.10
C GLU A 204 -4.87 6.38 -0.04
N GLY A 205 -5.52 7.39 -0.63
CA GLY A 205 -6.39 7.23 -1.78
C GLY A 205 -5.65 6.81 -3.05
N LEU A 206 -4.50 7.42 -3.34
CA LEU A 206 -3.63 7.04 -4.46
C LEU A 206 -3.01 5.66 -4.25
N ALA A 207 -2.49 5.39 -3.05
CA ALA A 207 -1.93 4.08 -2.71
C ALA A 207 -2.97 2.97 -2.84
N SER A 208 -4.19 3.19 -2.35
CA SER A 208 -5.31 2.25 -2.51
C SER A 208 -5.77 2.12 -3.97
N TYR A 209 -5.76 3.21 -4.74
CA TYR A 209 -6.10 3.17 -6.17
C TYR A 209 -5.16 2.25 -6.96
N PHE A 210 -3.85 2.37 -6.74
CA PHE A 210 -2.86 1.48 -7.35
C PHE A 210 -2.90 0.07 -6.74
N GLY A 211 -3.05 -0.02 -5.42
CA GLY A 211 -3.23 -1.26 -4.67
C GLY A 211 -4.41 -2.10 -5.17
N TYR A 212 -5.49 -1.47 -5.64
CA TYR A 212 -6.66 -2.16 -6.18
C TYR A 212 -6.78 -2.11 -7.71
N THR A 213 -5.75 -1.65 -8.42
CA THR A 213 -5.71 -1.74 -9.88
C THR A 213 -5.48 -3.20 -10.29
N PHE A 214 -6.36 -3.71 -11.15
CA PHE A 214 -6.31 -5.07 -11.64
C PHE A 214 -5.03 -5.35 -12.45
N LEU A 215 -4.35 -6.45 -12.12
CA LEU A 215 -3.25 -6.99 -12.91
C LEU A 215 -3.71 -8.25 -13.64
N ASP A 216 -3.78 -8.15 -14.96
CA ASP A 216 -4.00 -9.27 -15.85
C ASP A 216 -2.67 -9.95 -16.18
N ALA A 217 -2.59 -11.28 -16.02
CA ALA A 217 -1.35 -12.03 -16.23
C ALA A 217 -0.78 -11.91 -17.66
N LYS A 218 -1.60 -11.55 -18.65
CA LYS A 218 -1.19 -11.46 -20.06
C LYS A 218 -0.92 -10.03 -20.51
N THR A 219 -1.73 -9.10 -20.02
CA THR A 219 -1.77 -7.71 -20.52
C THR A 219 -1.27 -6.68 -19.51
N GLY A 220 -0.87 -7.11 -18.32
CA GLY A 220 -0.33 -6.24 -17.29
C GLY A 220 -1.42 -5.46 -16.54
N PHE A 221 -1.01 -4.37 -15.89
CA PHE A 221 -1.92 -3.51 -15.13
C PHE A 221 -2.94 -2.85 -16.05
N ARG A 222 -4.19 -2.80 -15.58
CA ARG A 222 -5.33 -2.26 -16.34
C ARG A 222 -5.88 -1.01 -15.66
N THR A 223 -5.42 0.16 -16.10
CA THR A 223 -5.87 1.46 -15.56
C THR A 223 -7.40 1.56 -15.48
N GLY A 224 -7.91 1.94 -14.32
CA GLY A 224 -9.34 2.11 -14.04
C GLY A 224 -10.13 0.80 -13.88
N MET A 225 -9.51 -0.37 -14.02
CA MET A 225 -10.13 -1.64 -13.69
C MET A 225 -9.80 -2.03 -12.24
N ILE A 226 -10.85 -2.31 -11.46
CA ILE A 226 -10.73 -2.70 -10.06
C ILE A 226 -10.61 -4.22 -9.95
N GLY A 227 -9.62 -4.71 -9.22
CA GLY A 227 -9.45 -6.14 -8.94
C GLY A 227 -8.12 -6.46 -8.29
N GLY A 228 -7.92 -7.73 -7.94
CA GLY A 228 -6.66 -8.23 -7.42
C GLY A 228 -5.61 -8.48 -8.51
N LYS A 229 -4.50 -9.09 -8.12
CA LYS A 229 -3.34 -9.30 -9.01
C LYS A 229 -3.16 -10.77 -9.35
N SER A 230 -3.16 -11.07 -10.64
CA SER A 230 -2.91 -12.43 -11.14
C SER A 230 -1.41 -12.72 -11.21
N VAL A 231 -0.75 -12.74 -10.06
CA VAL A 231 0.71 -12.97 -9.91
C VAL A 231 0.95 -13.97 -8.79
N SER A 232 2.02 -14.74 -8.90
CA SER A 232 2.51 -15.62 -7.84
C SER A 232 3.87 -15.12 -7.40
N ILE A 233 3.93 -14.63 -6.16
CA ILE A 233 5.15 -14.26 -5.45
C ILE A 233 5.52 -15.28 -4.38
N PHE A 234 4.83 -16.43 -4.36
CA PHE A 234 5.05 -17.53 -3.42
C PHE A 234 5.30 -18.82 -4.19
N PHE A 235 6.27 -19.62 -3.74
CA PHE A 235 6.57 -20.90 -4.37
C PHE A 235 5.36 -21.83 -4.35
N GLY A 236 4.98 -22.32 -5.53
CA GLY A 236 3.87 -23.27 -5.71
C GLY A 236 2.47 -22.69 -5.50
N ALA A 237 2.33 -21.39 -5.19
CA ALA A 237 1.02 -20.77 -5.06
C ALA A 237 0.34 -20.60 -6.43
N GLU A 238 -0.97 -20.82 -6.47
CA GLU A 238 -1.77 -20.54 -7.66
C GLU A 238 -1.83 -19.03 -7.92
N ASN A 239 -1.81 -18.64 -9.21
CA ASN A 239 -2.04 -17.28 -9.69
C ASN A 239 -3.51 -16.88 -9.54
N LYS A 240 -4.02 -16.78 -8.30
CA LYS A 240 -5.38 -16.33 -8.01
C LYS A 240 -5.36 -14.85 -7.60
N PRO A 241 -6.15 -13.98 -8.26
CA PRO A 241 -6.30 -12.60 -7.84
C PRO A 241 -6.77 -12.49 -6.38
N GLY A 242 -6.16 -11.57 -5.63
CA GLY A 242 -6.68 -11.09 -4.36
C GLY A 242 -8.15 -10.65 -4.47
N GLN A 243 -8.90 -10.83 -3.39
CA GLN A 243 -10.33 -10.50 -3.34
C GLN A 243 -10.60 -9.18 -2.61
N GLU A 244 -9.55 -8.49 -2.15
CA GLU A 244 -9.69 -7.33 -1.26
C GLU A 244 -10.43 -6.18 -1.95
N ALA A 245 -9.99 -5.79 -3.13
CA ALA A 245 -10.63 -4.74 -3.93
C ALA A 245 -12.14 -4.98 -4.10
N ARG A 246 -12.53 -6.23 -4.36
CA ARG A 246 -13.93 -6.63 -4.55
C ARG A 246 -14.71 -6.60 -3.23
N ARG A 247 -14.10 -7.08 -2.14
CA ARG A 247 -14.69 -7.06 -0.80
C ARG A 247 -14.92 -5.62 -0.35
N THR A 248 -13.90 -4.78 -0.42
CA THR A 248 -13.93 -3.36 -0.05
C THR A 248 -14.98 -2.60 -0.87
N LEU A 249 -15.04 -2.78 -2.20
CA LEU A 249 -16.06 -2.13 -3.03
C LEU A 249 -17.49 -2.55 -2.68
N ARG A 250 -17.70 -3.82 -2.31
CA ARG A 250 -19.02 -4.32 -1.92
C ARG A 250 -19.43 -3.78 -0.55
N GLU A 251 -18.48 -3.65 0.37
CA GLU A 251 -18.72 -3.22 1.74
C GLU A 251 -18.86 -1.71 1.86
N SER A 252 -18.15 -0.93 1.03
CA SER A 252 -18.22 0.53 1.01
C SER A 252 -19.65 1.04 0.84
N GLY A 253 -20.45 0.43 -0.04
CA GLY A 253 -21.85 0.82 -0.22
C GLY A 253 -22.73 0.66 1.03
N LYS A 254 -22.38 -0.25 1.96
CA LYS A 254 -23.05 -0.37 3.26
C LYS A 254 -22.52 0.66 4.25
N LEU A 255 -21.20 0.85 4.28
CA LEU A 255 -20.54 1.82 5.15
C LEU A 255 -21.03 3.24 4.85
N PHE A 256 -21.09 3.63 3.57
CA PHE A 256 -21.53 4.96 3.16
C PHE A 256 -22.98 5.23 3.56
N LYS A 257 -23.87 4.26 3.37
CA LYS A 257 -25.28 4.39 3.81
C LYS A 257 -25.45 4.47 5.32
N ALA A 258 -24.59 3.81 6.09
CA ALA A 258 -24.62 3.90 7.55
C ALA A 258 -24.13 5.27 8.01
N ASP A 259 -23.07 5.74 7.38
CA ASP A 259 -22.45 7.03 7.61
C ASP A 259 -23.37 8.21 7.26
N ASP A 260 -24.03 8.18 6.09
CA ASP A 260 -25.00 9.20 5.65
C ASP A 260 -26.17 9.38 6.65
N LYS A 261 -26.47 8.35 7.46
CA LYS A 261 -27.51 8.42 8.50
C LYS A 261 -26.99 8.95 9.83
N ALA A 262 -25.70 8.79 10.08
CA ALA A 262 -25.05 9.15 11.32
C ALA A 262 -24.59 10.62 11.33
N HIS A 263 -24.45 11.24 10.15
CA HIS A 263 -23.86 12.56 10.01
C HIS A 263 -24.65 13.44 9.04
N ASP A 264 -24.81 14.73 9.38
CA ASP A 264 -25.43 15.72 8.49
C ASP A 264 -24.46 16.28 7.43
N THR A 265 -23.14 16.09 7.63
CA THR A 265 -22.12 16.55 6.70
C THR A 265 -21.77 15.44 5.69
N PRO A 266 -21.74 15.73 4.37
CA PRO A 266 -21.39 14.75 3.35
C PRO A 266 -20.08 14.02 3.62
N LEU A 267 -20.05 12.71 3.36
CA LEU A 267 -18.88 11.86 3.56
C LEU A 267 -17.61 12.44 2.92
N VAL A 268 -17.68 12.86 1.65
CA VAL A 268 -16.51 13.41 0.94
C VAL A 268 -16.02 14.69 1.62
N ALA A 269 -16.92 15.57 2.06
CA ALA A 269 -16.52 16.80 2.74
C ALA A 269 -15.83 16.52 4.09
N ARG A 270 -16.30 15.52 4.85
CA ARG A 270 -15.64 15.09 6.11
C ARG A 270 -14.27 14.47 5.86
N LEU A 271 -14.16 13.60 4.86
CA LEU A 271 -12.88 13.00 4.45
C LEU A 271 -11.85 14.09 4.09
N LEU A 272 -12.25 15.09 3.30
CA LEU A 272 -11.38 16.21 2.88
C LEU A 272 -11.00 17.15 4.03
N ALA A 273 -11.72 17.09 5.16
CA ALA A 273 -11.43 17.88 6.35
C ALA A 273 -10.45 17.18 7.32
N ILE A 274 -10.06 15.94 7.04
CA ILE A 274 -9.06 15.22 7.83
C ILE A 274 -7.67 15.78 7.49
N ASP A 275 -7.03 16.41 8.46
CA ASP A 275 -5.73 17.08 8.33
C ASP A 275 -4.58 16.35 9.05
N SER A 276 -4.91 15.35 9.89
CA SER A 276 -3.94 14.60 10.67
C SER A 276 -4.01 13.09 10.41
N PRO A 277 -2.89 12.35 10.56
CA PRO A 277 -2.92 10.90 10.47
C PRO A 277 -3.77 10.31 11.60
N ALA A 278 -3.68 10.86 12.82
CA ALA A 278 -4.42 10.35 13.96
C ALA A 278 -5.93 10.33 13.69
N ASP A 279 -6.47 11.39 13.07
CA ASP A 279 -7.88 11.47 12.72
C ASP A 279 -8.26 10.54 11.56
N PHE A 280 -7.36 10.37 10.57
CA PHE A 280 -7.58 9.41 9.49
C PHE A 280 -7.69 7.97 10.01
N TYR A 281 -6.87 7.62 11.00
CA TYR A 281 -6.79 6.29 11.59
C TYR A 281 -7.71 6.08 12.81
N ALA A 282 -8.52 7.07 13.20
CA ALA A 282 -9.32 7.06 14.42
C ALA A 282 -10.55 6.13 14.33
N GLU A 283 -11.77 6.68 14.42
CA GLU A 283 -12.97 5.88 14.71
C GLU A 283 -13.39 4.97 13.54
N GLN A 284 -13.10 5.36 12.30
CA GLN A 284 -13.61 4.68 11.09
C GLN A 284 -12.55 4.51 9.99
N PRO A 285 -11.38 3.90 10.27
CA PRO A 285 -10.28 3.80 9.30
C PRO A 285 -10.74 3.09 8.02
N ARG A 286 -11.53 2.01 8.13
CA ARG A 286 -12.07 1.28 6.96
C ARG A 286 -12.93 2.16 6.05
N LEU A 287 -13.74 3.06 6.64
CA LEU A 287 -14.55 3.99 5.87
C LEU A 287 -13.65 5.02 5.16
N ASN A 288 -12.69 5.58 5.89
CA ASN A 288 -11.78 6.60 5.37
C ASN A 288 -10.95 6.07 4.19
N TYR A 289 -10.37 4.87 4.33
CA TYR A 289 -9.67 4.18 3.24
C TYR A 289 -10.56 3.95 2.02
N ALA A 290 -11.77 3.41 2.22
CA ALA A 290 -12.69 3.13 1.13
C ALA A 290 -13.15 4.43 0.42
N ALA A 291 -13.42 5.49 1.18
CA ALA A 291 -13.83 6.78 0.64
C ALA A 291 -12.69 7.47 -0.12
N ALA A 292 -11.47 7.51 0.44
CA ALA A 292 -10.27 8.05 -0.20
C ALA A 292 -9.96 7.37 -1.53
N TRP A 293 -9.94 6.03 -1.52
CA TRP A 293 -9.75 5.23 -2.73
C TRP A 293 -10.78 5.56 -3.81
N LEU A 294 -12.07 5.51 -3.46
CA LEU A 294 -13.16 5.70 -4.41
C LEU A 294 -13.26 7.15 -4.88
N LEU A 295 -12.81 8.12 -4.08
CA LEU A 295 -12.70 9.51 -4.48
C LEU A 295 -11.62 9.66 -5.55
N VAL A 296 -10.41 9.15 -5.33
CA VAL A 296 -9.34 9.15 -6.35
C VAL A 296 -9.81 8.45 -7.63
N HIS A 297 -10.48 7.31 -7.52
CA HIS A 297 -11.03 6.62 -8.68
C HIS A 297 -12.09 7.46 -9.42
N THR A 298 -12.95 8.19 -8.69
CA THR A 298 -13.93 9.13 -9.27
C THR A 298 -13.23 10.24 -10.02
N LEU A 299 -12.21 10.85 -9.43
CA LEU A 299 -11.47 11.97 -10.00
C LEU A 299 -10.76 11.60 -11.31
N PHE A 300 -10.29 10.36 -11.44
CA PHE A 300 -9.70 9.89 -12.70
C PHE A 300 -10.72 9.46 -13.76
N HIS A 301 -11.81 8.79 -13.35
CA HIS A 301 -12.59 7.95 -14.27
C HIS A 301 -14.08 8.30 -14.36
N ALA A 302 -14.63 9.06 -13.42
CA ALA A 302 -16.05 9.40 -13.45
C ALA A 302 -16.38 10.29 -14.65
N ASP A 303 -17.57 10.08 -15.20
CA ASP A 303 -18.11 10.83 -16.34
C ASP A 303 -17.09 10.92 -17.49
N ASP A 304 -16.56 9.75 -17.89
CA ASP A 304 -15.53 9.57 -18.93
C ASP A 304 -14.21 10.32 -18.64
N GLY A 305 -13.91 10.50 -17.35
CA GLY A 305 -12.73 11.19 -16.85
C GLY A 305 -12.84 12.71 -16.92
N ARG A 306 -14.06 13.26 -16.90
CA ARG A 306 -14.34 14.71 -16.86
C ARG A 306 -13.51 15.48 -15.83
N TYR A 307 -13.23 14.86 -14.68
CA TYR A 307 -12.57 15.49 -13.54
C TYR A 307 -11.04 15.37 -13.57
N ARG A 308 -10.50 14.58 -14.50
CA ARG A 308 -9.10 14.18 -14.51
C ARG A 308 -8.14 15.36 -14.60
N ASP A 309 -8.35 16.26 -15.57
CA ASP A 309 -7.43 17.37 -15.77
C ASP A 309 -7.46 18.36 -14.61
N GLY A 310 -8.64 18.56 -13.99
CA GLY A 310 -8.75 19.36 -12.76
C GLY A 310 -8.03 18.70 -11.60
N PHE A 311 -8.16 17.38 -11.45
CA PHE A 311 -7.43 16.65 -10.43
C PHE A 311 -5.91 16.69 -10.65
N LEU A 312 -5.42 16.57 -11.89
CA LEU A 312 -3.99 16.69 -12.20
C LEU A 312 -3.45 18.08 -11.84
N ARG A 313 -4.19 19.16 -12.13
CA ARG A 313 -3.82 20.52 -11.68
C ARG A 313 -3.84 20.65 -10.16
N TYR A 314 -4.80 20.02 -9.49
CA TYR A 314 -4.82 19.97 -8.02
C TYR A 314 -3.59 19.25 -7.46
N LEU A 315 -3.14 18.15 -8.05
CA LEU A 315 -1.89 17.50 -7.64
C LEU A 315 -0.69 18.43 -7.76
N THR A 316 -0.62 19.26 -8.82
CA THR A 316 0.43 20.27 -8.94
C THR A 316 0.39 21.28 -7.79
N HIS A 317 -0.80 21.72 -7.36
CA HIS A 317 -0.95 22.59 -6.19
C HIS A 317 -0.51 21.90 -4.89
N GLU A 318 -0.82 20.61 -4.71
CA GLU A 318 -0.34 19.84 -3.54
C GLU A 318 1.20 19.76 -3.53
N VAL A 319 1.83 19.52 -4.68
CA VAL A 319 3.30 19.49 -4.82
C VAL A 319 3.94 20.83 -4.47
N THR A 320 3.30 21.97 -4.80
CA THR A 320 3.82 23.31 -4.46
C THR A 320 3.43 23.79 -3.06
N GLY A 321 2.65 23.02 -2.30
CA GLY A 321 2.11 23.42 -0.99
C GLY A 321 0.92 24.39 -1.06
N ASP A 322 0.38 24.67 -2.25
CA ASP A 322 -0.79 25.52 -2.50
C ASP A 322 -2.11 24.72 -2.60
N GLY A 323 -2.07 23.46 -2.14
CA GLY A 323 -3.18 22.51 -2.21
C GLY A 323 -4.35 22.79 -1.28
N GLY A 324 -4.95 21.72 -0.76
CA GLY A 324 -6.10 21.76 0.13
C GLY A 324 -7.46 21.85 -0.57
N VAL A 325 -8.51 21.78 0.25
CA VAL A 325 -9.90 21.61 -0.22
C VAL A 325 -10.39 22.73 -1.15
N THR A 326 -9.99 23.98 -0.90
CA THR A 326 -10.36 25.13 -1.75
C THR A 326 -9.74 25.03 -3.13
N ALA A 327 -8.47 24.61 -3.22
CA ALA A 327 -7.79 24.40 -4.49
C ALA A 327 -8.46 23.25 -5.27
N LEU A 328 -8.78 22.14 -4.59
CA LEU A 328 -9.50 21.01 -5.20
C LEU A 328 -10.82 21.45 -5.83
N TYR A 329 -11.69 22.12 -5.07
CA TYR A 329 -12.99 22.60 -5.58
C TYR A 329 -12.86 23.56 -6.76
N ARG A 330 -11.89 24.49 -6.69
CA ARG A 330 -11.59 25.41 -7.79
C ARG A 330 -11.21 24.65 -9.06
N GLU A 331 -10.25 23.73 -8.98
CA GLU A 331 -9.74 23.02 -10.16
C GLU A 331 -10.77 22.07 -10.78
N LEU A 332 -11.67 21.52 -9.96
CA LEU A 332 -12.78 20.68 -10.40
C LEU A 332 -13.99 21.47 -10.91
N SER A 333 -14.05 22.77 -10.62
CA SER A 333 -15.25 23.60 -10.85
C SER A 333 -16.49 22.99 -10.19
N LEU A 334 -16.33 22.50 -8.96
CA LEU A 334 -17.38 21.89 -8.14
C LEU A 334 -17.32 22.49 -6.73
N ASP A 335 -18.47 22.55 -6.07
CA ASP A 335 -18.54 22.70 -4.62
C ASP A 335 -18.59 21.32 -3.93
N ALA A 336 -18.70 21.32 -2.60
CA ALA A 336 -18.77 20.10 -1.81
C ALA A 336 -19.94 19.18 -2.23
N ALA A 337 -21.10 19.76 -2.52
CA ALA A 337 -22.30 19.01 -2.91
C ALA A 337 -22.14 18.39 -4.31
N GLY A 338 -21.60 19.15 -5.26
CA GLY A 338 -21.30 18.66 -6.60
C GLY A 338 -20.26 17.54 -6.61
N LEU A 339 -19.23 17.62 -5.76
CA LEU A 339 -18.25 16.55 -5.63
C LEU A 339 -18.84 15.29 -4.98
N GLN A 340 -19.66 15.43 -3.94
CA GLN A 340 -20.37 14.30 -3.32
C GLN A 340 -21.29 13.60 -4.34
N ASP A 341 -22.06 14.34 -5.12
CA ASP A 341 -22.97 13.79 -6.13
C ASP A 341 -22.18 13.05 -7.23
N ALA A 342 -21.07 13.63 -7.71
CA ALA A 342 -20.17 12.98 -8.66
C ALA A 342 -19.61 11.65 -8.12
N PHE A 343 -19.14 11.66 -6.87
CA PHE A 343 -18.65 10.49 -6.16
C PHE A 343 -19.71 9.39 -6.08
N GLU A 344 -20.90 9.70 -5.58
CA GLU A 344 -21.98 8.72 -5.43
C GLU A 344 -22.43 8.13 -6.77
N ARG A 345 -22.61 8.97 -7.79
CA ARG A 345 -22.99 8.49 -9.13
C ARG A 345 -21.96 7.53 -9.70
N HIS A 346 -20.67 7.81 -9.50
CA HIS A 346 -19.59 6.96 -9.98
C HIS A 346 -19.55 5.64 -9.22
N VAL A 347 -19.53 5.69 -7.88
CA VAL A 347 -19.46 4.49 -7.02
C VAL A 347 -20.60 3.53 -7.30
N LYS A 348 -21.83 4.02 -7.52
CA LYS A 348 -23.00 3.19 -7.86
C LYS A 348 -22.83 2.38 -9.16
N LYS A 349 -21.95 2.81 -10.08
CA LYS A 349 -21.70 2.16 -11.38
C LYS A 349 -20.51 1.20 -11.36
N LEU A 350 -19.64 1.28 -10.35
CA LEU A 350 -18.40 0.52 -10.30
C LEU A 350 -18.65 -0.99 -10.16
N LYS A 351 -17.75 -1.77 -10.76
CA LYS A 351 -17.70 -3.23 -10.66
C LYS A 351 -16.25 -3.67 -10.55
N ALA A 352 -15.98 -4.58 -9.61
CA ALA A 352 -14.70 -5.28 -9.53
C ALA A 352 -14.71 -6.51 -10.45
N ARG A 353 -13.53 -6.86 -10.96
CA ARG A 353 -13.30 -8.03 -11.83
C ARG A 353 -13.12 -9.32 -11.05
#